data_AF-A0A953Y6K5-F1
#
_entry.id   AF-A0A953Y6K5-F1
#
_cell.length_a   1.000
_cell.length_b   1.000
_cell.length_c   1.000
_cell.angle_alpha   90.00
_cell.angle_beta   90.00
_cell.angle_gamma   90.00
#
_symmetry.space_group_name_H-M   'P 1'
#
loop_
_entity.id
_entity.type
_entity.pdbx_description
1 polymer ?
#
loop_
_entity_poly.entity_id
_entity_poly.type
_entity_poly.pdbx_seq_one_letter_code
_entity_poly.pdbx_strand_id
1 'polypeptide(L)'
;MEKPPADRPPPPEARDDVRVVANRCPYCRDDVASAEGVVCRECLTRHHPGCWDEAGRCSSCSSRERLEAPAGARLGHPPRCSWAGCDEVGDWQRGRRAAPRFCERHARSSFRHSVFTFVLGGGALSVLGVLAILMAVEEREGKALVGAVLLGILALVIFAGLVHALDASPRAVDAAPPDAEDEATSSS
;
A
#
# COMPACT_ATOMS: atom_id res chain seq x y z
N MET A 1 40.25 23.73 -24.61
CA MET A 1 38.85 24.03 -24.22
C MET A 1 37.99 23.80 -25.45
N GLU A 2 37.42 22.60 -25.58
CA GLU A 2 36.49 22.29 -26.66
C GLU A 2 35.16 23.00 -26.42
N LYS A 3 34.73 23.78 -27.42
CA LYS A 3 33.44 24.47 -27.43
C LYS A 3 32.34 23.40 -27.53
N PRO A 4 31.36 23.35 -26.60
CA PRO A 4 30.27 22.38 -26.65
C PRO A 4 29.54 22.47 -28.01
N PRO A 5 29.17 21.35 -28.64
CA PRO A 5 28.48 21.37 -29.93
C PRO A 5 27.13 22.07 -29.77
N ALA A 6 27.07 23.29 -30.29
CA ALA A 6 25.85 24.05 -30.47
C ALA A 6 25.17 23.54 -31.73
N ASP A 7 24.14 22.71 -31.55
CA ASP A 7 22.95 22.58 -32.41
C ASP A 7 22.32 21.20 -32.22
N ARG A 8 21.65 21.00 -31.09
CA ARG A 8 20.54 20.05 -31.09
C ARG A 8 19.29 20.83 -31.51
N PRO A 9 18.53 20.36 -32.51
CA PRO A 9 17.23 20.95 -32.79
C PRO A 9 16.38 20.90 -31.51
N PRO A 10 15.51 21.90 -31.30
CA PRO A 10 14.60 21.88 -30.16
C PRO A 10 13.78 20.57 -30.19
N PRO A 11 13.47 19.97 -29.02
CA PRO A 11 12.60 18.81 -28.96
C PRO A 11 11.28 19.11 -29.71
N PRO A 12 10.75 18.16 -30.49
CA PRO A 12 9.47 18.37 -31.16
C PRO A 12 8.39 18.67 -30.12
N GLU A 13 7.53 19.64 -30.40
CA GLU A 13 6.40 19.97 -29.54
C GLU A 13 5.44 18.77 -29.44
N ALA A 14 5.00 18.46 -28.22
CA ALA A 14 4.05 17.39 -27.99
C ALA A 14 2.72 17.72 -28.66
N ARG A 15 2.19 16.76 -29.43
CA ARG A 15 0.91 16.89 -30.13
C ARG A 15 -0.22 16.27 -29.30
N ASP A 16 -1.11 17.12 -28.79
CA ASP A 16 -2.26 16.68 -27.98
C ASP A 16 -3.37 15.99 -28.80
N ASP A 17 -3.32 16.09 -30.13
CA ASP A 17 -4.27 15.48 -31.06
C ASP A 17 -3.95 14.01 -31.39
N VAL A 18 -2.75 13.54 -31.06
CA VAL A 18 -2.32 12.17 -31.34
C VAL A 18 -2.46 11.31 -30.08
N ARG A 19 -3.54 10.52 -30.01
CA ARG A 19 -3.65 9.43 -29.03
C ARG A 19 -3.05 8.15 -29.61
N VAL A 20 -1.94 7.70 -29.03
CA VAL A 20 -1.40 6.37 -29.32
C VAL A 20 -2.30 5.33 -28.64
N VAL A 21 -3.27 4.79 -29.39
CA VAL A 21 -4.06 3.64 -28.95
C VAL A 21 -3.21 2.39 -29.19
N ALA A 22 -2.25 2.14 -28.29
CA ALA A 22 -1.15 1.19 -28.52
C ALA A 22 -1.56 -0.30 -28.55
N ASN A 23 -2.82 -0.65 -28.28
CA ASN A 23 -3.21 -2.03 -28.01
C ASN A 23 -4.52 -2.41 -28.73
N ARG A 24 -4.50 -2.55 -30.06
CA ARG A 24 -5.59 -3.18 -30.81
C ARG A 24 -5.22 -4.59 -31.24
N CYS A 25 -6.16 -5.52 -31.09
CA CYS A 25 -6.00 -6.90 -31.53
C CYS A 25 -6.02 -6.93 -33.07
N PRO A 26 -4.98 -7.43 -33.75
CA PRO A 26 -4.97 -7.49 -35.22
C PRO A 26 -6.03 -8.44 -35.81
N TYR A 27 -6.59 -9.34 -34.99
CA TYR A 27 -7.62 -10.29 -35.41
C TYR A 27 -9.00 -9.64 -35.50
N CYS A 28 -9.56 -9.20 -34.36
CA CYS A 28 -10.89 -8.58 -34.32
C CYS A 28 -10.88 -7.06 -34.55
N ARG A 29 -9.71 -6.41 -34.44
CA ARG A 29 -9.49 -4.95 -34.53
C ARG A 29 -10.06 -4.12 -33.36
N ASP A 30 -10.51 -4.80 -32.31
CA ASP A 30 -10.94 -4.17 -31.05
C ASP A 30 -9.76 -3.92 -30.11
N ASP A 31 -9.97 -3.03 -29.14
CA ASP A 31 -8.97 -2.69 -28.12
C ASP A 31 -8.73 -3.86 -27.14
N VAL A 32 -7.48 -4.06 -26.74
CA VAL A 32 -7.04 -5.11 -25.80
C VAL A 32 -6.61 -4.45 -24.49
N ALA A 33 -7.26 -4.81 -23.39
CA ALA A 33 -6.84 -4.38 -22.06
C ALA A 33 -5.41 -4.88 -21.76
N SER A 34 -4.55 -4.02 -21.23
CA SER A 34 -3.12 -4.34 -20.99
C SER A 34 -2.90 -5.53 -20.05
N ALA A 35 -3.85 -5.79 -19.15
CA ALA A 35 -3.78 -6.83 -18.14
C ALA A 35 -4.24 -8.22 -18.63
N GLU A 36 -5.06 -8.30 -19.68
CA GLU A 36 -5.79 -9.53 -20.05
C GLU A 36 -5.40 -10.07 -21.43
N GLY A 37 -4.50 -9.39 -22.13
CA GLY A 37 -4.06 -9.77 -23.48
C GLY A 37 -2.92 -10.78 -23.51
N VAL A 38 -2.99 -11.72 -24.46
CA VAL A 38 -1.87 -12.59 -24.86
C VAL A 38 -0.90 -11.77 -25.71
N VAL A 39 0.40 -11.93 -25.51
CA VAL A 39 1.42 -11.21 -26.28
C VAL A 39 2.18 -12.19 -27.16
N CYS A 40 2.30 -11.89 -28.46
CA CYS A 40 3.16 -12.68 -29.35
C CYS A 40 4.62 -12.51 -28.96
N ARG A 41 5.37 -13.61 -28.86
CA ARG A 41 6.79 -13.55 -28.47
C ARG A 41 7.69 -12.88 -29.49
N GLU A 42 7.38 -13.02 -30.78
CA GLU A 42 8.21 -12.52 -31.88
C GLU A 42 8.03 -11.02 -32.13
N CYS A 43 6.79 -10.56 -32.26
CA CYS A 43 6.48 -9.18 -32.65
C CYS A 43 5.87 -8.33 -31.53
N LEU A 44 5.73 -8.89 -30.33
CA LEU A 44 5.17 -8.23 -29.14
C LEU A 44 3.75 -7.68 -29.31
N THR A 45 3.05 -8.08 -30.36
CA THR A 45 1.67 -7.66 -30.62
C THR A 45 0.72 -8.34 -29.65
N ARG A 46 -0.27 -7.59 -29.16
CA ARG A 46 -1.27 -8.07 -28.20
C ARG A 46 -2.51 -8.62 -28.91
N HIS A 47 -3.03 -9.71 -28.39
CA HIS A 47 -4.25 -10.38 -28.84
C HIS A 47 -5.17 -10.63 -27.64
N HIS A 48 -6.48 -10.65 -27.85
CA HIS A 48 -7.38 -11.23 -26.85
C HIS A 48 -7.11 -12.74 -26.74
N PRO A 49 -7.25 -13.35 -25.55
CA PRO A 49 -7.07 -14.79 -25.37
C PRO A 49 -7.91 -15.62 -26.36
N GLY A 50 -9.21 -15.33 -26.46
CA GLY A 50 -10.11 -16.02 -27.38
C GLY A 50 -9.70 -15.87 -28.85
N CYS A 51 -9.31 -14.66 -29.29
CA CYS A 51 -8.85 -14.44 -30.66
C CYS A 51 -7.54 -15.18 -30.97
N TRP A 52 -6.63 -15.29 -30.00
CA TRP A 52 -5.40 -16.05 -30.17
C TRP A 52 -5.70 -17.54 -30.32
N ASP A 53 -6.53 -18.09 -29.44
CA ASP A 53 -6.87 -19.51 -29.43
C ASP A 53 -7.67 -19.90 -30.69
N GLU A 54 -8.56 -19.03 -31.18
CA GLU A 54 -9.30 -19.21 -32.43
C GLU A 54 -8.39 -19.20 -33.67
N ALA A 55 -7.46 -18.24 -33.76
CA ALA A 55 -6.54 -18.14 -34.90
C ALA A 55 -5.42 -19.20 -34.86
N GLY A 56 -5.04 -19.65 -33.66
CA GLY A 56 -3.92 -20.56 -33.39
C GLY A 56 -2.52 -19.99 -33.71
N ARG A 57 -2.43 -18.71 -34.06
CA ARG A 57 -1.18 -17.98 -34.38
C ARG A 57 -1.41 -16.47 -34.39
N CYS A 58 -0.32 -15.70 -34.27
CA CYS A 58 -0.35 -14.26 -34.39
C CYS A 58 -0.80 -13.82 -35.80
N SER A 59 -1.85 -12.99 -35.88
CA SER A 59 -2.33 -12.48 -37.17
C SER A 59 -1.39 -11.46 -37.84
N SER A 60 -0.39 -10.93 -37.12
CA SER A 60 0.59 -9.97 -37.65
C SER A 60 1.84 -10.62 -38.22
N CYS A 61 2.44 -11.59 -37.51
CA CYS A 61 3.71 -12.22 -37.91
C CYS A 61 3.60 -13.73 -38.18
N SER A 62 2.43 -14.34 -38.01
CA SER A 62 2.16 -15.78 -38.15
C SER A 62 2.85 -16.73 -37.15
N SER A 63 3.63 -16.22 -36.19
CA SER A 63 4.23 -17.05 -35.12
C SER A 63 3.16 -17.69 -34.22
N ARG A 64 3.45 -18.91 -33.75
CA ARG A 64 2.63 -19.66 -32.79
C ARG A 64 3.11 -19.50 -31.34
N GLU A 65 4.23 -18.82 -31.13
CA GLU A 65 4.78 -18.60 -29.80
C GLU A 65 4.10 -17.39 -29.13
N ARG A 66 3.47 -17.65 -27.99
CA ARG A 66 2.98 -16.61 -27.08
C ARG A 66 3.87 -16.50 -25.86
N LEU A 67 4.07 -15.28 -25.38
CA LEU A 67 4.61 -15.05 -24.05
C LEU A 67 3.53 -15.45 -23.05
N GLU A 68 3.77 -16.54 -22.34
CA GLU A 68 2.98 -16.86 -21.16
C GLU A 68 3.30 -15.78 -20.12
N ALA A 69 2.26 -15.13 -19.59
CA ALA A 69 2.44 -14.39 -18.35
C ALA A 69 3.03 -15.39 -17.35
N PRO A 70 4.13 -15.07 -16.66
CA PRO A 70 4.78 -16.01 -15.76
C PRO A 70 3.70 -16.59 -14.83
N ALA A 71 3.57 -17.91 -14.81
CA ALA A 71 2.59 -18.62 -13.99
C ALA A 71 2.83 -18.25 -12.53
N GLY A 72 2.12 -17.24 -12.03
CA GLY A 72 2.42 -16.62 -10.73
C GLY A 72 2.36 -15.09 -10.72
N ALA A 73 2.42 -14.42 -11.87
CA ALA A 73 1.89 -13.06 -12.01
C ALA A 73 0.36 -13.13 -12.01
N ARG A 74 -0.21 -13.63 -10.91
CA ARG A 74 -1.57 -13.30 -10.54
C ARG A 74 -1.60 -11.79 -10.59
N LEU A 75 -2.35 -11.21 -11.52
CA LEU A 75 -2.79 -9.82 -11.43
C LEU A 75 -3.21 -9.63 -9.98
N GLY A 76 -2.41 -8.87 -9.24
CA GLY A 76 -2.28 -9.03 -7.80
C GLY A 76 -3.64 -9.21 -7.16
N HIS A 77 -3.80 -10.32 -6.44
CA HIS A 77 -4.94 -10.45 -5.52
C HIS A 77 -5.01 -9.11 -4.79
N PRO A 78 -6.13 -8.38 -4.87
CA PRO A 78 -6.19 -7.03 -4.33
C PRO A 78 -5.68 -7.12 -2.89
N PRO A 79 -4.74 -6.25 -2.48
CA PRO A 79 -4.15 -6.35 -1.15
C PRO A 79 -5.29 -6.43 -0.15
N ARG A 80 -5.41 -7.58 0.53
CA ARG A 80 -6.43 -7.75 1.56
C ARG A 80 -6.07 -6.80 2.70
N CYS A 81 -7.09 -6.20 3.30
CA CYS A 81 -6.88 -5.40 4.50
C CYS A 81 -6.18 -6.28 5.54
N SER A 82 -5.07 -5.82 6.11
CA SER A 82 -4.31 -6.60 7.10
C SER A 82 -4.98 -6.64 8.48
N TRP A 83 -6.20 -6.15 8.61
CA TRP A 83 -6.98 -6.21 9.84
C TRP A 83 -7.64 -7.59 9.95
N ALA A 84 -7.43 -8.29 11.06
CA ALA A 84 -7.98 -9.62 11.28
C ALA A 84 -9.51 -9.60 11.20
N GLY A 85 -10.09 -10.45 10.33
CA GLY A 85 -11.53 -10.54 10.11
C GLY A 85 -12.14 -9.47 9.19
N CYS A 86 -11.32 -8.74 8.42
CA CYS A 86 -11.82 -7.81 7.41
C CYS A 86 -11.89 -8.49 6.04
N ASP A 87 -13.09 -8.91 5.63
CA ASP A 87 -13.34 -9.50 4.31
C ASP A 87 -13.68 -8.47 3.21
N GLU A 88 -13.67 -7.17 3.54
CA GLU A 88 -13.94 -6.12 2.55
C GLU A 88 -12.81 -6.02 1.53
N VAL A 89 -13.13 -6.37 0.27
CA VAL A 89 -12.28 -6.14 -0.90
C VAL A 89 -12.42 -4.66 -1.28
N GLY A 90 -11.59 -3.80 -0.69
CA GLY A 90 -11.66 -2.35 -0.96
C GLY A 90 -11.34 -2.00 -2.41
N ASP A 91 -12.00 -0.97 -2.94
CA ASP A 91 -11.65 -0.33 -4.22
C ASP A 91 -10.37 0.52 -4.01
N TRP A 92 -9.21 -0.13 -4.09
CA TRP A 92 -7.90 0.49 -3.92
C TRP A 92 -7.53 1.34 -5.16
N GLN A 93 -8.30 2.39 -5.42
CA GLN A 93 -8.09 3.21 -6.61
C GLN A 93 -6.79 4.02 -6.51
N ARG A 94 -5.82 3.54 -7.32
CA ARG A 94 -4.86 4.31 -8.12
C ARG A 94 -4.51 5.69 -7.58
N GLY A 95 -3.39 5.72 -6.87
CA GLY A 95 -2.59 6.93 -6.74
C GLY A 95 -2.77 7.65 -5.41
N ARG A 96 -2.04 7.21 -4.40
CA ARG A 96 -1.13 8.08 -3.64
C ARG A 96 -0.22 7.23 -2.75
N ARG A 97 0.95 7.78 -2.49
CA ARG A 97 2.14 7.12 -1.93
C ARG A 97 1.82 6.51 -0.55
N ALA A 98 2.16 5.23 -0.40
CA ALA A 98 2.59 4.57 0.84
C ALA A 98 1.89 4.98 2.16
N ALA A 99 0.57 4.82 2.24
CA ALA A 99 -0.12 4.74 3.53
C ALA A 99 -0.38 3.26 3.90
N PRO A 100 -0.43 2.91 5.21
CA PRO A 100 -0.43 1.51 5.67
C PRO A 100 -1.63 0.69 5.16
N ARG A 101 -1.48 -0.64 5.23
CA ARG A 101 -2.33 -1.73 4.67
C ARG A 101 -3.79 -1.80 5.20
N PHE A 102 -4.38 -0.68 5.57
CA PHE A 102 -5.72 -0.60 6.15
C PHE A 102 -6.71 -0.03 5.14
N CYS A 103 -7.92 -0.61 5.08
CA CYS A 103 -9.02 0.00 4.35
C CYS A 103 -9.44 1.31 5.02
N GLU A 104 -10.14 2.17 4.28
CA GLU A 104 -10.54 3.51 4.75
C GLU A 104 -11.39 3.47 6.04
N ARG A 105 -12.18 2.41 6.20
CA ARG A 105 -12.98 2.13 7.41
C ARG A 105 -12.12 1.98 8.66
N HIS A 106 -11.03 1.24 8.54
CA HIS A 106 -10.09 1.01 9.65
C HIS A 106 -9.14 2.18 9.86
N ALA A 107 -8.71 2.86 8.79
CA ALA A 107 -7.91 4.07 8.91
C ALA A 107 -8.63 5.16 9.74
N ARG A 108 -9.95 5.35 9.52
CA ARG A 108 -10.75 6.28 10.33
C ARG A 108 -10.99 5.81 11.76
N SER A 109 -11.11 4.50 11.99
CA SER A 109 -11.30 3.92 13.33
C SER A 109 -10.06 4.10 14.21
N SER A 110 -8.87 3.73 13.71
CA SER A 110 -7.62 3.90 14.46
C SER A 110 -7.35 5.37 14.77
N PHE A 111 -7.63 6.28 13.84
CA PHE A 111 -7.44 7.72 14.09
C PHE A 111 -8.33 8.24 15.22
N ARG A 112 -9.61 7.82 15.28
CA ARG A 112 -10.53 8.23 16.35
C ARG A 112 -10.10 7.68 17.72
N HIS A 113 -9.64 6.44 17.78
CA HIS A 113 -9.14 5.87 19.03
C HIS A 113 -7.91 6.60 19.54
N SER A 114 -6.91 6.85 18.68
CA SER A 114 -5.69 7.56 19.09
C SER A 114 -5.94 9.00 19.52
N VAL A 115 -6.81 9.73 18.83
CA VAL A 115 -7.18 11.10 19.24
C VAL A 115 -7.92 11.08 20.57
N PHE A 116 -8.84 10.13 20.76
CA PHE A 116 -9.61 10.02 21.99
C PHE A 116 -8.75 9.67 23.21
N THR A 117 -7.83 8.71 23.10
CA THR A 117 -6.87 8.40 24.18
C THR A 117 -5.91 9.55 24.44
N PHE A 118 -5.47 10.28 23.41
CA PHE A 118 -4.59 11.43 23.60
C PHE A 118 -5.30 12.60 24.30
N VAL A 119 -6.54 12.92 23.90
CA VAL A 119 -7.31 14.02 24.48
C VAL A 119 -7.75 13.71 25.91
N LEU A 120 -8.27 12.51 26.18
CA LEU A 120 -8.74 12.16 27.52
C LEU A 120 -7.60 11.75 28.45
N GLY A 121 -6.64 10.96 27.97
CA GLY A 121 -5.48 10.55 28.77
C GLY A 121 -4.51 11.71 29.01
N GLY A 122 -4.17 12.45 27.96
CA GLY A 122 -3.30 13.63 28.07
C GLY A 122 -3.96 14.77 28.85
N GLY A 123 -5.25 15.03 28.62
CA GLY A 123 -6.00 16.05 29.35
C GLY A 123 -6.05 15.78 30.85
N ALA A 124 -6.35 14.54 31.26
CA ALA A 124 -6.39 14.17 32.67
C ALA A 124 -5.00 14.33 33.35
N LEU A 125 -3.93 13.92 32.67
CA LEU A 125 -2.55 14.08 33.17
C LEU A 125 -2.14 15.55 33.27
N SER A 126 -2.52 16.40 32.31
CA SER A 126 -2.27 17.85 32.39
C SER A 126 -2.98 18.49 33.56
N VAL A 127 -4.26 18.14 33.81
CA VAL A 127 -5.00 18.66 34.97
C VAL A 127 -4.38 18.22 36.28
N LEU A 128 -3.98 16.95 36.41
CA LEU A 128 -3.30 16.44 37.60
C LEU A 128 -1.94 17.13 37.82
N GLY A 129 -1.18 17.37 36.76
CA GLY A 129 0.09 18.10 36.82
C GLY A 129 -0.08 19.54 37.31
N VAL A 130 -1.10 20.25 36.80
CA VAL A 130 -1.40 21.62 37.25
C VAL A 130 -1.86 21.64 38.72
N LEU A 131 -2.74 20.71 39.12
CA LEU A 131 -3.16 20.59 40.52
C LEU A 131 -1.97 20.32 41.46
N ALA A 132 -1.05 19.45 41.08
CA ALA A 132 0.15 19.18 41.86
C ALA A 132 1.04 20.42 42.02
N ILE A 133 1.20 21.23 40.96
CA ILE A 133 1.92 22.51 41.02
C ILE A 133 1.22 23.50 41.95
N LEU A 134 -0.11 23.63 41.85
CA LEU A 134 -0.88 24.55 42.70
C LEU A 134 -0.75 24.16 44.19
N MET A 135 -0.86 22.87 44.51
CA MET A 135 -0.65 22.37 45.88
C MET A 135 0.80 22.61 46.37
N ALA A 136 1.79 22.48 45.49
CA ALA A 136 3.20 22.73 45.83
C ALA A 136 3.55 24.23 45.97
N VAL A 137 2.74 25.13 45.40
CA VAL A 137 2.94 26.59 45.53
C VAL A 137 2.45 27.12 46.88
N GLU A 138 1.48 26.46 47.51
CA GLU A 138 1.03 26.82 48.88
C GLU A 138 2.07 26.45 49.94
N GLU A 139 2.82 25.36 49.76
CA GLU A 139 3.94 25.00 50.64
C GLU A 139 5.24 25.66 50.17
N ARG A 140 5.51 26.86 50.67
CA ARG A 140 6.77 27.61 50.42
C ARG A 140 8.02 26.91 50.99
N GLU A 141 8.46 25.82 50.38
CA GLU A 141 9.84 25.34 50.41
C GLU A 141 10.19 24.76 49.02
N GLY A 142 11.00 25.48 48.24
CA GLY A 142 11.22 25.23 46.80
C GLY A 142 11.79 23.86 46.38
N LYS A 143 12.06 22.96 47.34
CA LYS A 143 12.44 21.57 47.06
C LYS A 143 11.24 20.71 46.64
N ALA A 144 10.03 21.04 47.13
CA ALA A 144 8.81 20.31 46.78
C ALA A 144 8.41 20.50 45.30
N LEU A 145 8.59 21.71 44.77
CA LEU A 145 8.28 22.03 43.37
C LEU A 145 9.14 21.22 42.39
N VAL A 146 10.45 21.11 42.64
CA VAL A 146 11.36 20.33 41.79
C VAL A 146 10.98 18.85 41.79
N GLY A 147 10.61 18.31 42.96
CA GLY A 147 10.11 16.94 43.08
C GLY A 147 8.84 16.70 42.26
N ALA A 148 7.84 17.58 42.37
CA ALA A 148 6.58 17.46 41.65
C ALA A 148 6.77 17.53 40.11
N VAL A 149 7.62 18.44 39.64
CA VAL A 149 7.93 18.58 38.20
C VAL A 149 8.62 17.33 37.66
N LEU A 150 9.62 16.79 38.37
CA LEU A 150 10.32 15.57 37.95
C LEU A 150 9.37 14.35 37.92
N LEU A 151 8.45 14.25 38.88
CA LEU A 151 7.47 13.16 38.94
C LEU A 151 6.46 13.24 37.79
N GLY A 152 6.02 14.45 37.43
CA GLY A 152 5.18 14.68 36.26
C GLY A 152 5.87 14.31 34.94
N ILE A 153 7.14 14.70 34.76
CA ILE A 153 7.93 14.33 33.57
C ILE A 153 8.12 12.82 33.50
N LEU A 154 8.45 12.16 34.62
CA LEU A 154 8.62 10.71 34.67
C LEU A 154 7.32 9.97 34.29
N ALA A 155 6.17 10.41 34.81
CA ALA A 155 4.87 9.84 34.46
C ALA A 155 4.56 9.98 32.96
N LEU A 156 4.89 11.13 32.36
CA LEU A 156 4.73 11.37 30.93
C LEU A 156 5.60 10.42 30.09
N VAL A 157 6.86 10.21 30.47
CA VAL A 157 7.79 9.32 29.77
C VAL A 157 7.34 7.87 29.85
N ILE A 158 6.93 7.40 31.04
CA ILE A 158 6.39 6.05 31.23
C ILE A 158 5.15 5.84 30.36
N PHE A 159 4.24 6.81 30.35
CA PHE A 159 3.02 6.76 29.53
C PHE A 159 3.34 6.67 28.03
N ALA A 160 4.24 7.51 27.53
CA ALA A 160 4.68 7.46 26.14
C ALA A 160 5.31 6.12 25.76
N GLY A 161 6.15 5.55 26.64
CA GLY A 161 6.74 4.23 26.43
C GLY A 161 5.70 3.10 26.39
N LEU A 162 4.68 3.14 27.25
CA LEU A 162 3.58 2.17 27.27
C LEU A 162 2.76 2.21 25.99
N VAL A 163 2.42 3.40 25.49
CA VAL A 163 1.74 3.58 24.21
C VAL A 163 2.56 2.97 23.08
N HIS A 164 3.88 3.21 23.07
CA HIS A 164 4.74 2.69 22.02
C HIS A 164 4.91 1.17 22.10
N ALA A 165 4.98 0.59 23.30
CA ALA A 165 5.06 -0.86 23.51
C ALA A 165 3.77 -1.58 23.10
N LEU A 166 2.59 -0.97 23.32
CA LEU A 166 1.30 -1.51 22.88
C LEU A 166 1.17 -1.50 21.35
N ASP A 167 1.75 -0.50 20.68
CA ASP A 167 1.81 -0.44 19.20
C ASP A 167 2.84 -1.41 18.62
N ALA A 168 3.95 -1.61 19.33
CA ALA A 168 5.04 -2.51 18.92
C ALA A 168 4.74 -3.98 19.18
N SER A 169 3.66 -4.34 19.88
CA SER A 169 3.33 -5.74 20.15
C SER A 169 3.09 -6.45 18.81
N PRO A 170 4.02 -7.33 18.37
CA PRO A 170 3.84 -8.06 17.14
C PRO A 170 2.66 -8.99 17.39
N ARG A 171 1.56 -8.79 16.66
CA ARG A 171 0.54 -9.81 16.55
C ARG A 171 1.24 -11.03 15.98
N ALA A 172 1.54 -11.99 16.85
CA ALA A 172 1.84 -13.36 16.48
C ALA A 172 0.58 -13.90 15.80
N VAL A 173 0.41 -13.54 14.53
CA VAL A 173 -0.58 -14.15 13.67
C VAL A 173 0.08 -15.45 13.26
N ASP A 174 -0.47 -16.50 13.83
CA ASP A 174 -0.27 -17.89 13.45
C ASP A 174 0.00 -18.01 11.96
N ALA A 175 1.23 -18.43 11.63
CA ALA A 175 1.51 -18.98 10.32
C ALA A 175 0.66 -20.25 10.21
N ALA A 176 -0.54 -20.12 9.66
CA ALA A 176 -1.28 -21.26 9.17
C ALA A 176 -0.36 -21.98 8.16
N PRO A 177 -0.05 -23.27 8.37
CA PRO A 177 0.76 -24.02 7.43
C PRO A 177 0.06 -24.01 6.07
N PRO A 178 0.77 -23.76 4.96
CA PRO A 178 0.18 -23.80 3.64
C PRO A 178 -0.38 -25.20 3.40
N ASP A 179 -1.67 -25.20 3.07
CA ASP A 179 -2.49 -26.27 2.51
C ASP A 179 -1.65 -27.43 1.92
N ALA A 180 -1.67 -28.56 2.62
CA ALA A 180 -1.03 -29.82 2.25
C ALA A 180 -1.96 -30.72 1.42
N GLU A 181 -2.90 -30.15 0.67
CA GLU A 181 -3.91 -30.92 -0.06
C GLU A 181 -3.96 -30.45 -1.51
N ASP A 182 -3.16 -31.09 -2.39
CA ASP A 182 -3.45 -31.25 -3.83
C ASP A 182 -2.45 -32.22 -4.50
N GLU A 183 -2.09 -33.32 -3.82
CA GLU A 183 -1.28 -34.40 -4.40
C GLU A 183 -2.03 -35.75 -4.34
N ALA A 184 -3.26 -35.78 -4.85
CA ALA A 184 -3.96 -37.02 -5.13
C ALA A 184 -5.04 -36.81 -6.18
N THR A 185 -4.70 -36.99 -7.46
CA THR A 185 -5.46 -37.73 -8.49
C THR A 185 -5.05 -37.29 -9.89
N SER A 186 -4.11 -37.99 -10.52
CA SER A 186 -4.13 -38.21 -11.96
C SER A 186 -3.19 -39.36 -12.33
N SER A 187 -3.71 -40.57 -12.27
CA SER A 187 -3.13 -41.77 -12.85
C SER A 187 -4.29 -42.67 -13.22
N SER A 188 -4.75 -42.58 -14.47
CA SER A 188 -5.45 -43.60 -15.25
C SER A 188 -5.66 -43.09 -16.67
#